data_AF-A0A9E5EWU6-F1
#
_entry.id   AF-A0A9E5EWU6-F1
#
_cell.length_a   1.000
_cell.length_b   1.000
_cell.length_c   1.000
_cell.angle_alpha   90.00
_cell.angle_beta   90.00
_cell.angle_gamma   90.00
#
_symmetry.space_group_name_H-M   'P 1'
#
loop_
_entity.id
_entity.type
_entity.pdbx_description
1 polymer ?
#
loop_
_entity_poly.entity_id
_entity_poly.type
_entity_poly.pdbx_seq_one_letter_code
_entity_poly.pdbx_strand_id
1 'polypeptide(L)'
;GGHLASTAGTQFDTGNPEAADAIDKASCRPDFLILCYPVITFEPPFAHMGSRNNLLGKDADAKLVESLCNHTRVTAQTPPTFLFHTDEDTGVPPENSILFYLALKKHKVPAELHIYEKGRHGVGLATKMGETSSWPDRLVGWLKNRDMIPSKEQTK
;
A
#
# COMPACT_ATOMS: atom_id res chain seq x y z
N GLY A 1 0.77 -0.38 9.68
CA GLY A 1 1.21 -1.27 8.59
C GLY A 1 1.07 -0.59 7.25
N GLY A 2 -0.04 -0.83 6.54
CA GLY A 2 -0.25 -0.34 5.17
C GLY A 2 -0.11 1.18 4.97
N HIS A 3 -0.53 2.00 5.94
CA HIS A 3 -0.33 3.46 5.89
C HIS A 3 1.16 3.81 5.85
N LEU A 4 1.96 3.32 6.80
CA LEU A 4 3.41 3.51 6.82
C LEU A 4 4.10 3.01 5.54
N ALA A 5 3.71 1.81 5.05
CA ALA A 5 4.28 1.25 3.83
C ALA A 5 4.00 2.13 2.60
N SER A 6 2.76 2.63 2.47
CA SER A 6 2.41 3.57 1.40
C SER A 6 3.04 4.95 1.56
N THR A 7 3.29 5.42 2.79
CA THR A 7 4.08 6.63 3.05
C THR A 7 5.51 6.44 2.55
N ALA A 8 6.19 5.36 2.92
CA ALA A 8 7.54 5.05 2.45
C ALA A 8 7.61 4.96 0.91
N GLY A 9 6.58 4.43 0.25
CA GLY A 9 6.55 4.36 -1.21
C GLY A 9 6.08 5.63 -1.94
N THR A 10 5.64 6.68 -1.22
CA THR A 10 5.21 7.95 -1.84
C THR A 10 6.00 9.16 -1.37
N GLN A 11 6.71 9.04 -0.26
CA GLN A 11 7.48 10.10 0.40
C GLN A 11 8.92 9.64 0.67
N PHE A 12 9.51 8.96 -0.31
CA PHE A 12 10.92 8.57 -0.28
C PHE A 12 11.82 9.67 -0.84
N ASP A 13 13.10 9.55 -0.58
CA ASP A 13 14.18 10.26 -1.25
C ASP A 13 15.19 9.27 -1.88
N THR A 14 16.10 9.83 -2.68
CA THR A 14 17.16 9.06 -3.36
C THR A 14 18.44 8.93 -2.53
N GLY A 15 18.40 9.29 -1.25
CA GLY A 15 19.58 9.46 -0.41
C GLY A 15 20.28 10.80 -0.66
N ASN A 16 21.23 11.12 0.22
CA ASN A 16 22.08 12.30 0.14
C ASN A 16 23.57 11.88 0.03
N PRO A 17 24.19 11.96 -1.16
CA PRO A 17 25.59 11.56 -1.36
C PRO A 17 26.60 12.28 -0.44
N GLU A 18 26.27 13.50 -0.02
CA GLU A 18 27.09 14.36 0.83
C GLU A 18 26.87 14.11 2.33
N ALA A 19 26.00 13.17 2.70
CA ALA A 19 25.74 12.87 4.10
C ALA A 19 27.01 12.36 4.81
N ALA A 20 27.15 12.71 6.09
CA ALA A 20 28.25 12.21 6.91
C ALA A 20 28.05 10.71 7.23
N ASP A 21 26.81 10.31 7.50
CA ASP A 21 26.44 8.90 7.68
C ASP A 21 26.32 8.21 6.32
N ALA A 22 26.90 7.00 6.20
CA ALA A 22 26.80 6.20 4.99
C ALA A 22 25.38 5.68 4.73
N ILE A 23 24.56 5.51 5.77
CA ILE A 23 23.17 5.05 5.66
C ILE A 23 22.33 6.11 4.93
N ASP A 24 22.49 7.39 5.27
CA ASP A 24 21.75 8.50 4.68
C ASP A 24 22.12 8.76 3.21
N LYS A 25 23.18 8.13 2.70
CA LYS A 25 23.54 8.17 1.27
C LYS A 25 22.67 7.25 0.42
N ALA A 26 22.08 6.24 1.02
CA ALA A 26 21.27 5.26 0.31
C ALA A 26 19.85 5.78 0.09
N SER A 27 19.24 5.40 -1.04
CA SER A 27 17.82 5.68 -1.27
C SER A 27 16.96 4.87 -0.31
N CYS A 28 15.92 5.52 0.22
CA CYS A 28 14.86 4.86 0.98
C CYS A 28 13.65 4.44 0.11
N ARG A 29 13.74 4.58 -1.21
CA ARG A 29 12.67 4.20 -2.15
C ARG A 29 12.51 2.67 -2.22
N PRO A 30 11.35 2.10 -1.88
CA PRO A 30 11.09 0.68 -2.11
C PRO A 30 11.00 0.37 -3.61
N ASP A 31 11.43 -0.83 -4.01
CA ASP A 31 11.29 -1.29 -5.40
C ASP A 31 9.85 -1.65 -5.76
N PHE A 32 9.05 -2.06 -4.78
CA PHE A 32 7.64 -2.37 -4.92
C PHE A 32 6.88 -2.24 -3.60
N LEU A 33 5.55 -2.19 -3.67
CA LEU A 33 4.65 -2.20 -2.51
C LEU A 33 3.67 -3.36 -2.56
N ILE A 34 3.41 -3.94 -1.38
CA ILE A 34 2.31 -4.87 -1.15
C ILE A 34 1.47 -4.29 -0.01
N LEU A 35 0.23 -3.91 -0.33
CA LEU A 35 -0.66 -3.23 0.61
C LEU A 35 -1.90 -4.10 0.85
N CYS A 36 -1.97 -4.73 2.03
CA CYS A 36 -3.11 -5.54 2.46
C CYS A 36 -4.00 -4.70 3.40
N TYR A 37 -5.27 -4.54 3.03
CA TYR A 37 -6.29 -3.73 3.73
C TYR A 37 -5.72 -2.41 4.32
N PRO A 38 -5.03 -1.60 3.49
CA PRO A 38 -4.28 -0.45 3.96
C PRO A 38 -5.20 0.69 4.39
N VAL A 39 -4.87 1.33 5.49
CA VAL A 39 -5.23 2.74 5.71
C VAL A 39 -4.41 3.59 4.73
N ILE A 40 -5.06 4.46 3.96
CA ILE A 40 -4.45 5.32 2.93
C ILE A 40 -4.78 6.79 3.16
N THR A 41 -6.01 7.09 3.57
CA THR A 41 -6.46 8.45 3.84
C THR A 41 -6.81 8.64 5.31
N PHE A 42 -6.58 9.84 5.80
CA PHE A 42 -7.06 10.33 7.09
C PHE A 42 -8.19 11.35 6.95
N GLU A 43 -8.63 11.62 5.72
CA GLU A 43 -9.75 12.49 5.43
C GLU A 43 -11.07 11.71 5.28
N PRO A 44 -12.19 12.25 5.80
CA PRO A 44 -13.51 11.70 5.55
C PRO A 44 -13.84 11.61 4.04
N PRO A 45 -14.71 10.68 3.63
CA PRO A 45 -15.48 9.78 4.47
C PRO A 45 -14.75 8.47 4.85
N PHE A 46 -13.56 8.21 4.30
CA PHE A 46 -12.88 6.91 4.43
C PHE A 46 -11.75 6.89 5.47
N ALA A 47 -11.67 7.92 6.31
CA ALA A 47 -10.65 8.04 7.34
C ALA A 47 -10.74 6.94 8.38
N HIS A 48 -9.62 6.26 8.62
CA HIS A 48 -9.48 5.45 9.84
C HIS A 48 -9.05 6.33 11.02
N MET A 49 -10.04 6.87 11.74
CA MET A 49 -9.82 7.86 12.82
C MET A 49 -8.93 7.35 13.95
N GLY A 50 -8.97 6.07 14.28
CA GLY A 50 -8.09 5.47 15.29
C GLY A 50 -6.61 5.61 14.92
N SER A 51 -6.26 5.28 13.67
CA SER A 51 -4.87 5.43 13.18
C SER A 51 -4.47 6.89 13.09
N ARG A 52 -5.35 7.77 12.59
CA ARG A 52 -5.10 9.21 12.51
C ARG A 52 -4.75 9.78 13.89
N ASN A 53 -5.59 9.52 14.89
CA ASN A 53 -5.42 10.07 16.23
C ASN A 53 -4.19 9.51 16.93
N ASN A 54 -3.88 8.23 16.75
CA ASN A 54 -2.68 7.62 17.33
C ASN A 54 -1.38 8.15 16.72
N LEU A 55 -1.40 8.52 15.43
CA LEU A 55 -0.21 9.03 14.74
C LEU A 55 -0.04 10.55 14.90
N LEU A 56 -1.12 11.32 14.80
CA LEU A 56 -1.09 12.78 14.68
C LEU A 56 -1.67 13.53 15.87
N GLY A 57 -2.36 12.84 16.78
CA GLY A 57 -3.19 13.45 17.81
C GLY A 57 -4.58 13.81 17.33
N LYS A 58 -5.50 14.06 18.28
CA LYS A 58 -6.92 14.36 17.99
C LYS A 58 -7.11 15.72 17.32
N ASP A 59 -6.25 16.67 17.64
CA ASP A 59 -6.32 18.06 17.19
C ASP A 59 -5.25 18.37 16.13
N ALA A 60 -4.85 17.36 15.35
CA ALA A 60 -3.83 17.48 14.32
C ALA A 60 -4.18 18.57 13.30
N ASP A 61 -3.17 19.38 12.94
CA ASP A 61 -3.30 20.41 11.90
C ASP A 61 -3.78 19.80 10.57
N ALA A 62 -4.68 20.51 9.89
CA ALA A 62 -5.29 20.02 8.66
C ALA A 62 -4.27 19.77 7.54
N LYS A 63 -3.21 20.59 7.43
CA LYS A 63 -2.16 20.39 6.42
C LYS A 63 -1.32 19.17 6.74
N LEU A 64 -1.06 18.90 8.02
CA LEU A 64 -0.37 17.68 8.42
C LEU A 64 -1.19 16.44 8.07
N VAL A 65 -2.51 16.47 8.33
CA VAL A 65 -3.44 15.39 7.93
C VAL A 65 -3.39 15.16 6.42
N GLU A 66 -3.55 16.23 5.63
CA GLU A 66 -3.49 16.18 4.16
C GLU A 66 -2.15 15.63 3.66
N SER A 67 -1.03 16.05 4.27
CA SER A 67 0.32 15.61 3.87
C SER A 67 0.55 14.10 4.04
N LEU A 68 -0.27 13.45 4.87
CA LEU A 68 -0.22 12.01 5.14
C LEU A 68 -1.40 11.24 4.52
N CYS A 69 -2.21 11.88 3.70
CA CYS A 69 -3.16 11.22 2.80
C CYS A 69 -2.40 10.70 1.56
N ASN A 70 -1.89 9.48 1.64
CA ASN A 70 -0.87 8.96 0.71
C ASN A 70 -1.34 8.85 -0.75
N HIS A 71 -2.65 8.72 -1.01
CA HIS A 71 -3.19 8.74 -2.38
C HIS A 71 -2.97 10.08 -3.09
N THR A 72 -2.82 11.19 -2.35
CA THR A 72 -2.51 12.51 -2.91
C THR A 72 -1.01 12.73 -3.16
N ARG A 73 -0.17 11.81 -2.66
CA ARG A 73 1.31 11.88 -2.74
C ARG A 73 1.88 10.94 -3.82
N VAL A 74 1.04 10.18 -4.51
CA VAL A 74 1.47 9.31 -5.61
C VAL A 74 2.05 10.16 -6.74
N THR A 75 3.19 9.72 -7.28
CA THR A 75 3.84 10.31 -8.46
C THR A 75 4.15 9.21 -9.48
N ALA A 76 4.71 9.58 -10.63
CA ALA A 76 5.20 8.60 -11.60
C ALA A 76 6.39 7.76 -11.08
N GLN A 77 7.04 8.20 -9.99
CA GLN A 77 8.16 7.50 -9.36
C GLN A 77 7.70 6.52 -8.25
N THR A 78 6.45 6.61 -7.81
CA THR A 78 5.87 5.62 -6.88
C THR A 78 6.04 4.21 -7.45
N PRO A 79 6.51 3.25 -6.65
CA PRO A 79 6.85 1.94 -7.17
C PRO A 79 5.61 1.12 -7.53
N PRO A 80 5.76 0.09 -8.38
CA PRO A 80 4.69 -0.83 -8.68
C PRO A 80 4.04 -1.40 -7.42
N THR A 81 2.71 -1.45 -7.41
CA THR A 81 1.96 -1.75 -6.19
C THR A 81 0.97 -2.89 -6.43
N PHE A 82 0.98 -3.88 -5.53
CA PHE A 82 -0.09 -4.86 -5.37
C PHE A 82 -0.96 -4.48 -4.18
N LEU A 83 -2.29 -4.51 -4.34
CA LEU A 83 -3.26 -4.23 -3.30
C LEU A 83 -4.22 -5.40 -3.12
N PHE A 84 -4.52 -5.73 -1.87
CA PHE A 84 -5.56 -6.68 -1.47
C PHE A 84 -6.48 -6.02 -0.44
N HIS A 85 -7.80 -6.19 -0.61
CA HIS A 85 -8.81 -5.78 0.37
C HIS A 85 -10.02 -6.72 0.34
N THR A 86 -10.88 -6.60 1.35
CA THR A 86 -12.21 -7.22 1.38
C THR A 86 -13.30 -6.15 1.44
N ASP A 87 -14.46 -6.42 0.83
CA ASP A 87 -15.59 -5.47 0.75
C ASP A 87 -16.34 -5.37 2.09
N GLU A 88 -16.41 -6.47 2.84
CA GLU A 88 -16.94 -6.51 4.21
C GLU A 88 -16.03 -5.85 5.28
N ASP A 89 -14.94 -5.19 4.89
CA ASP A 89 -14.05 -4.48 5.80
C ASP A 89 -14.71 -3.20 6.33
N THR A 90 -15.30 -3.30 7.53
CA THR A 90 -15.89 -2.17 8.25
C THR A 90 -14.89 -1.43 9.15
N GLY A 91 -13.67 -1.96 9.31
CA GLY A 91 -12.61 -1.31 10.08
C GLY A 91 -11.91 -0.25 9.24
N VAL A 92 -11.48 -0.63 8.04
CA VAL A 92 -10.90 0.27 7.05
C VAL A 92 -11.63 0.05 5.73
N PRO A 93 -12.47 0.98 5.27
CA PRO A 93 -13.24 0.76 4.06
C PRO A 93 -12.36 0.50 2.83
N PRO A 94 -12.76 -0.40 1.91
CA PRO A 94 -11.98 -0.77 0.72
C PRO A 94 -11.68 0.41 -0.20
N GLU A 95 -12.44 1.50 -0.09
CA GLU A 95 -12.21 2.76 -0.77
C GLU A 95 -10.82 3.33 -0.51
N ASN A 96 -10.18 3.02 0.63
CA ASN A 96 -8.78 3.37 0.84
C ASN A 96 -7.88 2.77 -0.26
N SER A 97 -8.07 1.49 -0.60
CA SER A 97 -7.33 0.84 -1.68
C SER A 97 -7.75 1.33 -3.07
N ILE A 98 -9.04 1.60 -3.27
CA ILE A 98 -9.54 2.14 -4.54
C ILE A 98 -8.93 3.53 -4.82
N LEU A 99 -8.91 4.42 -3.81
CA LEU A 99 -8.31 5.76 -3.93
C LEU A 99 -6.83 5.68 -4.32
N PHE A 100 -6.06 4.80 -3.66
CA PHE A 100 -4.64 4.63 -3.98
C PHE A 100 -4.44 4.05 -5.38
N TYR A 101 -5.23 3.03 -5.76
CA TYR A 101 -5.18 2.44 -7.10
C TYR A 101 -5.50 3.48 -8.19
N LEU A 102 -6.55 4.28 -8.02
CA LEU A 102 -6.89 5.35 -8.97
C LEU A 102 -5.77 6.39 -9.08
N ALA A 103 -5.13 6.76 -7.96
CA ALA A 103 -3.99 7.67 -7.97
C ALA A 103 -2.77 7.08 -8.71
N LEU A 104 -2.49 5.78 -8.54
CA LEU A 104 -1.45 5.06 -9.29
C LEU A 104 -1.76 5.06 -10.79
N LYS A 105 -3.01 4.77 -11.18
CA LYS A 105 -3.45 4.82 -12.59
C LYS A 105 -3.30 6.21 -13.20
N LYS A 106 -3.68 7.26 -12.46
CA LYS A 106 -3.52 8.66 -12.90
C LYS A 106 -2.06 8.98 -13.24
N HIS A 107 -1.11 8.47 -12.46
CA HIS A 107 0.33 8.68 -12.65
C HIS A 107 1.00 7.61 -13.52
N LYS A 108 0.22 6.73 -14.15
CA LYS A 108 0.69 5.63 -15.01
C LYS A 108 1.63 4.65 -14.29
N VAL A 109 1.49 4.53 -12.97
CA VAL A 109 2.21 3.53 -12.19
C VAL A 109 1.53 2.17 -12.38
N PRO A 110 2.28 1.11 -12.69
CA PRO A 110 1.72 -0.24 -12.77
C PRO A 110 1.16 -0.69 -11.41
N ALA A 111 -0.07 -1.17 -11.41
CA ALA A 111 -0.73 -1.59 -10.17
C ALA A 111 -1.71 -2.75 -10.43
N GLU A 112 -1.91 -3.58 -9.41
CA GLU A 112 -2.90 -4.66 -9.39
C GLU A 112 -3.70 -4.56 -8.09
N LEU A 113 -5.04 -4.64 -8.16
CA LEU A 113 -5.94 -4.52 -7.02
C LEU A 113 -6.92 -5.69 -7.04
N HIS A 114 -7.00 -6.41 -5.91
CA HIS A 114 -8.02 -7.43 -5.66
C HIS A 114 -8.90 -7.00 -4.49
N ILE A 115 -10.21 -6.93 -4.73
CA ILE A 115 -11.24 -6.73 -3.70
C ILE A 115 -12.11 -7.98 -3.70
N TYR A 116 -12.12 -8.69 -2.56
CA TYR A 116 -12.93 -9.87 -2.35
C TYR A 116 -14.17 -9.52 -1.54
N GLU A 117 -15.33 -10.09 -1.85
CA GLU A 117 -16.57 -9.76 -1.13
C GLU A 117 -16.45 -10.05 0.38
N LYS A 118 -15.94 -11.24 0.74
CA LYS A 118 -15.96 -11.75 2.12
C LYS A 118 -14.69 -11.49 2.90
N GLY A 119 -14.84 -10.89 4.07
CA GLY A 119 -13.80 -10.82 5.10
C GLY A 119 -13.79 -9.56 5.96
N ARG A 120 -13.60 -9.75 7.27
CA ARG A 120 -13.43 -8.66 8.23
C ARG A 120 -12.05 -8.02 8.11
N HIS A 121 -11.86 -6.83 8.68
CA HIS A 121 -10.52 -6.24 8.78
C HIS A 121 -9.46 -7.19 9.36
N GLY A 122 -8.28 -7.18 8.77
CA GLY A 122 -7.12 -7.91 9.31
C GLY A 122 -7.20 -9.43 9.14
N VAL A 123 -7.72 -9.93 8.01
CA VAL A 123 -7.79 -11.38 7.71
C VAL A 123 -6.42 -12.09 7.62
N GLY A 124 -5.31 -11.35 7.60
CA GLY A 124 -3.98 -11.92 7.39
C GLY A 124 -3.90 -12.68 6.07
N LEU A 125 -3.42 -13.92 6.12
CA LEU A 125 -3.37 -14.84 4.96
C LEU A 125 -4.74 -15.45 4.60
N ALA A 126 -5.80 -15.16 5.35
CA ALA A 126 -7.17 -15.59 5.05
C ALA A 126 -7.35 -17.11 4.86
N THR A 127 -6.49 -17.94 5.47
CA THR A 127 -6.38 -19.40 5.20
C THR A 127 -7.64 -20.22 5.44
N LYS A 128 -8.65 -19.66 6.12
CA LYS A 128 -9.95 -20.30 6.41
C LYS A 128 -11.14 -19.56 5.78
N MET A 129 -10.91 -18.73 4.77
CA MET A 129 -11.92 -17.80 4.24
C MET A 129 -12.27 -18.05 2.78
N GLY A 130 -12.57 -19.30 2.42
CA GLY A 130 -13.02 -19.67 1.07
C GLY A 130 -12.15 -19.07 -0.02
N GLU A 131 -12.75 -18.46 -1.03
CA GLU A 131 -12.04 -17.83 -2.15
C GLU A 131 -11.12 -16.68 -1.75
N THR A 132 -11.39 -15.97 -0.64
CA THR A 132 -10.49 -14.93 -0.13
C THR A 132 -9.13 -15.50 0.24
N SER A 133 -9.02 -16.79 0.56
CA SER A 133 -7.74 -17.46 0.81
C SER A 133 -6.81 -17.52 -0.41
N SER A 134 -7.32 -17.22 -1.61
CA SER A 134 -6.54 -17.20 -2.86
C SER A 134 -5.71 -15.92 -3.08
N TRP A 135 -5.89 -14.89 -2.26
CA TRP A 135 -5.18 -13.61 -2.46
C TRP A 135 -3.64 -13.73 -2.44
N PRO A 136 -3.00 -14.58 -1.59
CA PRO A 136 -1.55 -14.74 -1.64
C PRO A 136 -1.08 -15.36 -2.96
N ASP A 137 -1.88 -16.24 -3.58
CA ASP A 137 -1.55 -16.81 -4.88
C ASP A 137 -1.63 -15.75 -5.99
N ARG A 138 -2.56 -14.78 -5.88
CA ARG A 138 -2.59 -13.62 -6.79
C ARG A 138 -1.32 -12.79 -6.66
N LEU A 139 -0.86 -12.54 -5.44
CA LEU A 139 0.42 -11.86 -5.20
C LEU A 139 1.60 -12.63 -5.79
N VAL A 140 1.66 -13.96 -5.61
CA VAL A 140 2.71 -14.79 -6.21
C VAL A 140 2.68 -14.69 -7.74
N GLY A 141 1.49 -14.70 -8.36
CA GLY A 141 1.33 -14.47 -9.79
C GLY A 141 1.86 -13.10 -10.23
N TRP A 142 1.51 -12.05 -9.48
CA TRP A 142 1.99 -10.69 -9.74
C TRP A 142 3.52 -10.56 -9.63
N LEU A 143 4.14 -11.18 -8.62
CA LEU A 143 5.60 -11.19 -8.47
C LEU A 143 6.30 -11.93 -9.62
N LYS A 144 5.73 -13.05 -10.08
CA LYS A 144 6.25 -13.79 -11.25
C LYS A 144 6.14 -12.99 -12.54
N ASN A 145 5.02 -12.32 -12.77
CA ASN A 145 4.81 -11.46 -13.95
C ASN A 145 5.78 -10.26 -14.00
N ARG A 146 6.50 -10.02 -12.90
CA ARG A 146 7.50 -8.96 -12.75
C ARG A 146 8.93 -9.47 -12.67
N ASP A 147 9.14 -10.77 -12.89
CA ASP A 147 10.44 -11.43 -12.77
C ASP A 147 11.11 -11.24 -11.40
N MET A 148 10.34 -10.93 -10.36
CA MET A 148 10.84 -10.76 -8.99
C MET A 148 11.10 -12.10 -8.31
N ILE A 149 10.39 -13.14 -8.74
CA ILE A 149 10.58 -14.52 -8.31
C ILE A 149 10.48 -15.46 -9.52
N PRO A 150 11.11 -16.65 -9.47
CA PRO A 150 11.04 -17.59 -10.58
C PRO A 150 9.61 -18.05 -10.89
N SER A 151 9.24 -18.02 -12.16
CA SER A 151 8.16 -18.84 -12.72
C SER A 151 8.63 -20.29 -12.67
N LYS A 152 7.81 -21.22 -12.16
CA LYS A 152 8.12 -22.66 -12.16
C LYS A 152 8.06 -23.19 -13.60
N GLU A 153 9.07 -22.89 -14.41
CA GLU A 153 9.36 -23.49 -15.72
C GLU A 153 10.85 -23.34 -16.03
N GLN A 154 11.73 -23.95 -15.23
CA GLN A 154 13.09 -24.32 -15.65
C GLN A 154 13.53 -25.63 -14.99
N THR A 155 12.81 -26.70 -15.31
CA THR A 155 13.39 -28.05 -15.34
C THR A 155 13.00 -28.62 -16.70
N LYS A 156 13.87 -28.38 -17.68
CA LYS A 156 13.98 -29.24 -18.87
C LYS A 156 14.96 -30.35 -18.54
#